data_AF-A0A2A2DTV2-F1
#
_entry.id   AF-A0A2A2DTV2-F1
#
_cell.length_a   1.000
_cell.length_b   1.000
_cell.length_c   1.000
_cell.angle_alpha   90.00
_cell.angle_beta   90.00
_cell.angle_gamma   90.00
#
_symmetry.space_group_name_H-M   'P 1'
#
loop_
_entity.id
_entity.type
_entity.pdbx_description
1 polymer ?
#
loop_
_entity_poly.entity_id
_entity_poly.type
_entity_poly.pdbx_seq_one_letter_code
_entity_poly.pdbx_strand_id
1 'polypeptide(L)' 'MSFDRVQRRLDSVFQRSQTQLDQAAVQAAEGASLEDISAFTDAMMQHSRANWAVSRVGVLEHNLAKAILNEIH' A
#
# COMPACT_ATOMS: atom_id res chain seq x y z
N MET A 1 -0.66 -17.69 10.86
CA MET A 1 -1.75 -17.10 11.70
C MET A 1 -1.57 -15.62 12.03
N SER A 2 -0.39 -15.13 12.45
CA SER A 2 -0.16 -13.67 12.66
C SER A 2 0.15 -12.92 11.36
N PHE A 3 1.03 -13.48 10.52
CA PHE A 3 1.45 -12.87 9.26
C PHE A 3 0.30 -12.72 8.25
N ASP A 4 -0.52 -13.77 8.08
CA ASP A 4 -1.74 -13.73 7.24
C ASP A 4 -2.73 -12.63 7.66
N ARG A 5 -2.73 -12.24 8.95
CA ARG A 5 -3.58 -11.16 9.45
C ARG A 5 -2.99 -9.80 9.08
N VAL A 6 -1.68 -9.64 9.18
CA VAL A 6 -0.96 -8.43 8.76
C VAL A 6 -1.09 -8.24 7.25
N GLN A 7 -0.87 -9.28 6.45
CA GLN A 7 -1.03 -9.26 5.01
C GLN A 7 -2.45 -8.86 4.60
N ARG A 8 -3.49 -9.52 5.12
CA ARG A 8 -4.89 -9.15 4.84
C ARG A 8 -5.20 -7.69 5.19
N ARG A 9 -4.61 -7.16 6.28
CA ARG A 9 -4.79 -5.76 6.67
C ARG A 9 -4.08 -4.81 5.70
N LEU A 10 -2.88 -5.15 5.24
CA LEU A 10 -2.14 -4.39 4.24
C LEU A 10 -2.87 -4.40 2.90
N ASP A 11 -3.37 -5.56 2.46
CA ASP A 11 -4.18 -5.69 1.24
C ASP A 11 -5.44 -4.82 1.31
N SER A 12 -6.14 -4.83 2.46
CA SER A 12 -7.32 -3.99 2.68
C SER A 12 -6.99 -2.49 2.64
N VAL A 13 -5.84 -2.07 3.19
CA VAL A 13 -5.39 -0.68 3.13
C VAL A 13 -5.02 -0.28 1.71
N PHE A 14 -4.33 -1.15 0.98
CA PHE A 14 -3.96 -0.94 -0.41
C PHE A 14 -5.18 -0.83 -1.34
N GLN A 15 -6.17 -1.71 -1.19
CA GLN A 15 -7.42 -1.63 -1.94
C GLN A 15 -8.15 -0.32 -1.67
N ARG A 16 -8.27 0.09 -0.40
CA ARG A 16 -8.90 1.38 -0.06
C ARG A 16 -8.14 2.57 -0.65
N SER A 17 -6.81 2.58 -0.59
CA SER A 17 -6.02 3.70 -1.13
C SER A 17 -6.08 3.76 -2.65
N GLN A 18 -6.15 2.61 -3.35
CA GLN A 18 -6.40 2.57 -4.79
C GLN A 18 -7.75 3.21 -5.12
N THR A 19 -8.83 2.80 -4.45
CA THR A 19 -10.16 3.38 -4.69
C THR A 19 -10.19 4.89 -4.42
N GLN A 20 -9.52 5.37 -3.38
CA GLN A 20 -9.41 6.81 -3.08
C GLN A 20 -8.64 7.57 -4.16
N LEU A 21 -7.54 7.00 -4.65
CA LEU A 21 -6.77 7.57 -5.76
C LEU A 21 -7.60 7.64 -7.03
N ASP A 22 -8.31 6.57 -7.39
CA ASP A 22 -9.16 6.52 -8.57
C ASP A 22 -10.27 7.58 -8.51
N GLN A 23 -10.90 7.75 -7.34
CA GLN A 23 -11.92 8.76 -7.11
C GLN A 23 -11.36 10.19 -7.25
N ALA A 24 -10.20 10.46 -6.64
CA ALA A 24 -9.56 11.77 -6.74
C ALA A 24 -9.10 12.09 -8.17
N ALA A 25 -8.68 11.07 -8.92
CA ALA A 25 -8.30 11.21 -10.33
C ALA A 25 -9.50 11.61 -11.20
N VAL A 26 -10.66 10.98 -10.99
CA VAL A 26 -11.92 11.33 -11.69
C VAL A 26 -12.33 12.77 -11.37
N GLN A 27 -12.32 13.14 -10.09
CA GLN A 27 -12.67 14.50 -9.65
C GLN A 27 -11.76 15.57 -10.26
N ALA A 28 -10.44 15.33 -10.27
CA ALA A 28 -9.50 16.25 -10.90
C ALA A 28 -9.70 16.33 -12.43
N ALA A 29 -10.12 15.25 -13.10
CA ALA A 29 -10.32 15.23 -14.54
C ALA A 29 -11.58 16.00 -14.99
N GLU A 30 -12.61 16.10 -14.16
CA GLU A 30 -13.90 16.76 -14.49
C GLU A 30 -13.86 18.29 -14.38
N GLY A 31 -12.76 18.86 -13.88
CA GLY A 31 -12.55 20.30 -13.76
C GLY A 31 -11.78 20.65 -12.49
N ALA A 32 -10.47 20.43 -12.51
CA ALA A 32 -9.65 20.52 -11.30
C ALA A 32 -9.56 21.95 -10.75
N SER A 33 -10.10 22.16 -9.55
CA SER A 33 -9.65 23.24 -8.68
C SER A 33 -8.25 22.93 -8.13
N LEU A 34 -7.57 23.93 -7.56
CA LEU A 34 -6.29 23.71 -6.89
C LEU A 34 -6.42 22.71 -5.72
N GLU A 35 -7.59 22.68 -5.08
CA GLU A 35 -7.91 21.77 -4.00
C GLU A 35 -8.01 20.32 -4.51
N ASP A 36 -8.63 20.09 -5.67
CA ASP A 36 -8.73 18.75 -6.28
C ASP A 36 -7.37 18.21 -6.69
N ILE A 37 -6.49 19.06 -7.22
CA ILE A 37 -5.10 18.68 -7.55
C ILE A 37 -4.33 18.29 -6.28
N SER A 38 -4.51 19.03 -5.19
CA SER A 38 -3.90 18.71 -3.90
C SER A 38 -4.42 17.37 -3.36
N ALA A 39 -5.74 17.17 -3.38
CA ALA A 39 -6.38 15.94 -2.92
C ALA A 39 -5.91 14.72 -3.72
N PHE A 40 -5.80 14.85 -5.05
CA PHE A 40 -5.22 13.82 -5.91
C PHE A 40 -3.76 13.52 -5.56
N THR A 41 -2.95 14.55 -5.33
CA THR A 41 -1.53 14.39 -4.95
C THR A 41 -1.39 13.65 -3.62
N ASP A 42 -2.21 13.99 -2.63
CA ASP A 42 -2.23 13.32 -1.33
C ASP A 42 -2.67 11.86 -1.46
N ALA A 43 -3.72 11.60 -2.24
CA ALA A 43 -4.19 10.24 -2.52
C ALA A 43 -3.12 9.40 -3.23
N MET A 44 -2.38 9.98 -4.19
CA MET A 44 -1.25 9.32 -4.84
C MET A 44 -0.14 8.95 -3.84
N MET A 45 0.25 9.88 -2.97
CA MET A 45 1.27 9.61 -1.95
C MET A 45 0.83 8.51 -0.99
N GLN A 46 -0.43 8.52 -0.56
CA GLN A 46 -0.99 7.49 0.31
C GLN A 46 -1.01 6.12 -0.37
N HIS A 47 -1.43 6.07 -1.64
CA HIS A 47 -1.42 4.84 -2.42
C HIS A 47 -0.01 4.28 -2.61
N SER A 48 0.97 5.14 -2.95
CA SER A 48 2.38 4.76 -3.09
C SER A 48 2.94 4.13 -1.80
N ARG A 49 2.65 4.72 -0.63
CA ARG A 49 3.04 4.16 0.67
C ARG A 49 2.39 2.81 0.94
N ALA A 50 1.11 2.64 0.62
CA ALA A 50 0.41 1.38 0.78
C ALA A 50 0.99 0.28 -0.13
N ASN A 51 1.26 0.60 -1.39
CA ASN A 51 1.88 -0.30 -2.35
C ASN A 51 3.27 -0.76 -1.89
N TRP A 52 4.09 0.17 -1.40
CA TRP A 52 5.40 -0.14 -0.83
C TRP A 52 5.29 -1.09 0.36
N ALA A 53 4.34 -0.85 1.27
CA ALA A 53 4.16 -1.68 2.45
C ALA A 53 3.74 -3.12 2.11
N VAL A 54 2.80 -3.30 1.17
CA VAL A 54 2.40 -4.63 0.67
C VAL A 54 3.60 -5.36 0.03
N SER A 55 4.36 -4.67 -0.81
CA SER A 55 5.53 -5.25 -1.50
C SER A 55 6.65 -5.69 -0.54
N ARG A 56 6.72 -5.11 0.67
CA ARG A 56 7.71 -5.47 1.68
C ARG A 56 7.38 -6.74 2.47
N VAL A 57 6.12 -7.18 2.48
CA VAL A 57 5.69 -8.38 3.23
C VAL A 57 6.45 -9.62 2.75
N GLY A 58 6.46 -9.89 1.45
CA GLY A 58 7.17 -11.06 0.90
C GLY A 58 8.68 -11.02 1.12
N VAL A 59 9.28 -9.81 1.11
CA VAL A 59 10.71 -9.64 1.42
C VAL A 59 11.00 -9.97 2.89
N LEU A 60 10.11 -9.57 3.81
CA LEU A 60 10.24 -9.91 5.23
C LEU A 60 10.09 -11.40 5.48
N GLU A 61 9.11 -12.06 4.84
CA GLU A 61 8.92 -13.52 4.94
C GLU A 61 10.16 -14.28 4.47
N HIS A 62 10.70 -13.90 3.31
CA HIS A 62 11.91 -14.51 2.77
C HIS A 62 13.12 -14.34 3.70
N ASN A 63 13.35 -13.12 4.20
CA ASN A 63 14.47 -12.84 5.09
C ASN A 63 14.34 -13.56 6.44
N LEU A 64 13.13 -13.65 7.00
CA LEU A 64 12.87 -14.38 8.23
C LEU A 64 13.13 -15.88 8.05
N ALA A 65 12.63 -16.48 6.96
CA ALA A 65 12.88 -17.88 6.65
C ALA A 65 14.38 -18.17 6.52
N LYS A 66 15.12 -17.29 5.84
CA LYS A 66 16.58 -17.40 5.71
C LYS A 66 17.30 -17.32 7.07
N ALA A 67 16.90 -16.41 7.95
CA ALA A 67 17.49 -16.27 9.27
C ALA A 67 17.29 -17.54 10.13
N ILE A 68 16.08 -18.11 10.13
CA ILE A 68 15.77 -19.35 10.86
C ILE A 68 16.62 -20.52 10.34
N LEU A 69 16.75 -20.67 9.02
CA LEU A 69 17.57 -21.73 8.43
C LEU A 69 19.06 -21.62 8.79
N ASN A 70 19.56 -20.39 8.94
CA ASN A 70 20.92 -20.12 9.35
C ASN A 70 21.17 -20.39 10.85
N GLU A 71 20.15 -20.27 11.71
CA GLU A 71 20.27 -20.55 13.16
C GLU A 71 20.09 -22.04 13.51
N ILE A 72 19.47 -22.82 12.62
CA ILE A 72 19.28 -24.27 12.79
C ILE A 72 20.53 -25.07 12.37
N HIS A 73 21.49 -24.42 11.69
CA HIS A 73 22.82 -24.96 11.37
C HIS A 73 23.89 -24.49 12.35
#